data_AF-A0A484ZHA4-F1
#
_entry.id   AF-A0A484ZHA4-F1
#
_cell.length_a   1.000
_cell.length_b   1.000
_cell.length_c   1.000
_cell.angle_alpha   90.00
_cell.angle_beta   90.00
_cell.angle_gamma   90.00
#
_symmetry.space_group_name_H-M   'P 1'
#
loop_
_entity.id
_entity.type
_entity.pdbx_description
1 polymer ?
#
loop_
_entity_poly.entity_id
_entity_poly.type
_entity_poly.pdbx_seq_one_letter_code
_entity_poly.pdbx_strand_id
1 'polypeptide(L)'
;MVTQVVASKYRDYQPLYRQSHIFARDGVEIPVSTLAGGVGAAGVALAPLAELLRLDLLKRTVVHADETPLLILDAKQVRNWDYIPEVYLNPEKEAA
;
A
#
# COMPACT_ATOMS: atom_id res chain seq x y z
N MET A 1 7.79 15.67 -3.09
CA MET A 1 7.18 15.40 -1.77
C MET A 1 6.56 14.00 -1.69
N VAL A 2 5.59 13.63 -2.54
CA VAL A 2 4.91 12.31 -2.47
C VAL A 2 5.87 11.12 -2.58
N THR A 3 6.84 11.15 -3.50
CA THR A 3 7.86 10.08 -3.63
C THR A 3 8.62 9.84 -2.33
N GLN A 4 9.04 10.89 -1.63
CA GLN A 4 9.74 10.77 -0.35
C GLN A 4 8.84 10.15 0.72
N VAL A 5 7.59 10.61 0.81
CA VAL A 5 6.63 10.11 1.80
C VAL A 5 6.38 8.62 1.62
N VAL A 6 6.18 8.18 0.38
CA VAL A 6 5.96 6.79 0.00
C VAL A 6 7.22 5.95 0.23
N ALA A 7 8.38 6.42 -0.23
CA ALA A 7 9.66 5.73 -0.04
C ALA A 7 9.96 5.54 1.45
N SER A 8 9.95 6.61 2.25
CA SER A 8 10.22 6.50 3.68
C SER A 8 9.19 5.64 4.41
N LYS A 9 7.93 5.60 3.97
CA LYS A 9 6.90 4.75 4.59
C LYS A 9 7.16 3.26 4.34
N TYR A 10 7.41 2.87 3.09
CA TYR A 10 7.43 1.46 2.70
C TYR A 10 8.84 0.87 2.64
N ARG A 11 9.86 1.67 2.30
CA ARG A 11 11.25 1.24 2.25
C ARG A 11 11.96 1.39 3.60
N ASP A 12 11.73 2.51 4.28
CA ASP A 12 12.44 2.86 5.53
C ASP A 12 11.58 2.64 6.78
N TYR A 13 10.38 2.08 6.63
CA TYR A 13 9.45 1.75 7.72
C TYR A 13 9.10 2.96 8.62
N GLN A 14 9.07 4.17 8.05
CA GLN A 14 8.77 5.39 8.77
C GLN A 14 7.26 5.69 8.75
N PRO A 15 6.54 5.54 9.89
CA PRO A 15 5.10 5.76 9.92
C PRO A 15 4.73 7.23 9.67
N LEU A 16 3.54 7.47 9.13
CA LEU A 16 3.13 8.80 8.65
C LEU A 16 3.09 9.87 9.74
N TYR A 17 2.67 9.53 10.97
CA TYR A 17 2.71 10.49 12.08
C TYR A 17 4.14 10.94 12.39
N ARG A 18 5.13 10.03 12.26
CA ARG A 18 6.54 10.36 12.47
C ARG A 18 7.08 11.24 11.35
N GLN A 19 6.67 10.99 10.10
CA GLN A 19 7.00 11.88 8.99
C GLN A 19 6.41 13.29 9.17
N SER A 20 5.15 13.38 9.60
CA SER A 20 4.50 14.66 9.93
C SER A 20 5.32 15.46 10.95
N HIS A 21 5.75 14.82 12.05
CA HIS A 21 6.62 15.47 13.04
C HIS A 21 8.00 15.86 12.51
N ILE A 22 8.56 15.12 11.55
CA ILE A 22 9.84 15.46 10.94
C ILE A 22 9.70 16.72 10.07
N PHE A 23 8.66 16.80 9.23
CA PHE A 23 8.41 18.01 8.45
C PHE A 23 8.15 19.24 9.34
N ALA A 24 7.46 19.07 10.47
CA ALA A 24 7.23 20.14 11.43
C ALA A 24 8.53 20.72 12.02
N ARG A 25 9.60 19.91 12.16
CA ARG A 25 10.92 20.40 12.63
C ARG A 25 11.56 21.39 11.66
N ASP A 26 11.24 21.27 10.37
CA ASP A 26 11.69 22.17 9.32
C ASP A 26 10.67 23.29 9.04
N GLY A 27 9.69 23.49 9.92
CA GLY A 27 8.65 24.51 9.81
C GLY A 27 7.52 24.17 8.82
N VAL A 28 7.42 22.91 8.39
CA VAL A 28 6.43 22.46 7.40
C VAL A 28 5.39 21.58 8.09
N GLU A 29 4.30 22.19 8.53
CA GLU A 29 3.18 21.49 9.17
C GLU A 29 2.32 20.76 8.13
N ILE A 30 2.37 19.42 8.12
CA ILE A 30 1.56 18.59 7.22
C ILE A 30 0.75 17.59 8.06
N PRO A 31 -0.59 17.65 8.01
CA PRO A 31 -1.44 16.67 8.67
C PRO A 31 -1.21 15.24 8.15
N VAL A 32 -1.33 14.26 9.06
CA VAL A 32 -1.23 12.83 8.71
C VAL A 32 -2.25 12.43 7.64
N SER A 33 -3.46 13.01 7.67
CA SER A 33 -4.49 12.78 6.64
C SER A 33 -4.07 13.22 5.25
N THR A 34 -3.35 14.35 5.13
CA THR A 34 -2.81 14.83 3.86
C THR A 34 -1.73 13.90 3.34
N LEU A 35 -0.80 13.46 4.21
CA LEU A 35 0.21 12.46 3.84
C LEU A 35 -0.44 11.14 3.41
N ALA A 36 -1.46 10.69 4.13
CA ALA A 36 -2.22 9.48 3.80
C ALA A 36 -2.94 9.62 2.45
N GLY A 37 -3.55 10.77 2.16
CA GLY A 37 -4.14 11.07 0.86
C GLY A 37 -3.12 10.99 -0.28
N GLY A 38 -1.91 11.53 -0.07
CA GLY A 38 -0.81 11.42 -1.02
C GLY A 38 -0.34 9.98 -1.26
N VAL A 39 -0.28 9.16 -0.20
CA VAL A 39 0.00 7.71 -0.32
C VAL A 39 -1.10 7.00 -1.11
N GLY A 40 -2.37 7.33 -0.86
CA GLY A 40 -3.50 6.76 -1.60
C GLY A 40 -3.45 7.09 -3.10
N ALA A 41 -3.21 8.35 -3.44
CA ALA A 41 -3.08 8.79 -4.83
C ALA A 41 -1.91 8.10 -5.55
N ALA A 42 -0.77 7.94 -4.88
CA ALA A 42 0.36 7.18 -5.42
C ALA A 42 0.01 5.70 -5.63
N GLY A 43 -0.75 5.09 -4.72
CA GLY A 43 -1.25 3.72 -4.88
C GLY A 43 -2.11 3.55 -6.12
N VAL A 44 -3.06 4.45 -6.36
CA VAL A 44 -3.90 4.45 -7.58
C VAL A 44 -3.03 4.59 -8.84
N ALA A 45 -2.07 5.53 -8.83
CA ALA A 45 -1.19 5.74 -9.98
C ALA A 45 -0.29 4.53 -10.28
N LEU A 46 0.07 3.74 -9.26
CA LEU A 46 0.93 2.56 -9.39
C LEU A 46 0.15 1.26 -9.66
N ALA A 47 -1.19 1.26 -9.57
CA ALA A 47 -2.02 0.08 -9.79
C ALA A 47 -1.75 -0.64 -11.13
N PRO A 48 -1.55 0.05 -12.27
CA PRO A 48 -1.24 -0.63 -13.53
C PRO A 48 0.07 -1.42 -13.49
N LEU A 49 1.08 -0.94 -12.75
CA LEU A 49 2.35 -1.64 -12.60
C LEU A 49 2.20 -2.90 -11.73
N ALA A 50 1.41 -2.82 -10.67
CA ALA A 50 1.08 -3.99 -9.84
C ALA A 50 0.37 -5.07 -10.66
N GLU A 51 -0.53 -4.67 -11.56
CA GLU A 51 -1.22 -5.59 -12.46
C GLU A 51 -0.29 -6.25 -13.48
N LEU A 52 0.62 -5.49 -14.09
CA LEU A 52 1.63 -6.05 -14.99
C LEU A 52 2.55 -7.04 -14.27
N LEU A 53 2.94 -6.74 -13.03
CA LEU A 53 3.73 -7.65 -12.21
C LEU A 53 2.96 -8.95 -11.91
N ARG A 54 1.67 -8.84 -11.57
CA ARG A 54 0.79 -9.99 -11.34
C ARG A 54 0.74 -10.89 -12.59
N LEU A 55 0.51 -10.30 -13.76
CA LEU A 55 0.47 -11.03 -15.03
C LEU A 55 1.81 -11.71 -15.35
N ASP A 56 2.95 -11.09 -15.00
CA ASP A 56 4.26 -11.73 -15.19
C ASP A 56 4.49 -12.89 -14.23
N LEU A 57 4.10 -12.73 -12.96
CA LEU A 57 4.23 -13.79 -11.95
C LEU A 57 3.43 -15.04 -12.32
N LEU A 58 2.23 -14.87 -12.89
CA LEU A 58 1.37 -15.99 -13.30
C LEU A 58 1.91 -16.79 -14.50
N LYS A 59 2.91 -16.28 -15.22
CA LYS A 59 3.61 -17.05 -16.26
C LYS A 59 4.60 -18.07 -15.69
N ARG A 60 4.92 -17.99 -14.40
CA ARG A 60 5.89 -18.87 -13.74
C ARG A 60 5.21 -20.17 -13.34
N THR A 61 5.93 -21.28 -13.47
CA THR A 61 5.44 -22.61 -13.09
C THR A 61 5.24 -22.77 -11.58
N VAL A 62 5.96 -21.99 -10.78
CA VAL A 62 5.88 -21.99 -9.30
C VAL A 62 5.90 -20.54 -8.82
N VAL A 63 5.00 -20.21 -7.90
CA VAL A 63 4.95 -18.92 -7.20
C VAL A 63 5.14 -19.19 -5.71
N HIS A 64 6.15 -18.55 -5.11
CA HIS A 64 6.37 -18.60 -3.67
C HIS A 64 5.64 -17.42 -3.03
N ALA A 65 4.79 -17.70 -2.05
CA ALA A 65 4.14 -16.69 -1.23
C ALA A 65 4.60 -16.88 0.22
N ASP A 66 5.08 -15.81 0.84
CA ASP A 66 5.34 -15.76 2.27
C ASP A 66 4.20 -15.02 2.97
N GLU A 67 3.59 -15.67 3.94
CA GLU A 67 2.54 -15.08 4.77
C GLU A 67 3.16 -14.62 6.08
N THR A 68 3.66 -13.38 6.09
CA THR A 68 4.04 -12.70 7.34
C THR A 68 2.80 -12.00 7.92
N PRO A 69 2.22 -12.48 9.04
CA PRO A 69 1.01 -11.89 9.61
C PRO A 69 1.29 -10.52 10.22
N LEU A 70 0.33 -9.60 10.08
CA LEU A 70 0.36 -8.27 10.71
C LEU A 70 -0.82 -8.11 11.66
N LEU A 71 -0.56 -7.59 12.86
CA LEU A 71 -1.60 -7.26 13.83
C LEU A 71 -2.24 -5.92 13.46
N ILE A 72 -3.55 -5.94 13.21
CA ILE A 72 -4.33 -4.76 12.85
C ILE A 72 -5.21 -4.37 14.05
N LEU A 73 -5.36 -3.07 14.30
CA LEU A 73 -6.20 -2.55 15.35
C LEU A 73 -7.68 -2.72 14.95
N ASP A 74 -8.38 -3.62 15.65
CA ASP A 74 -9.81 -3.94 15.50
C ASP A 74 -10.26 -4.59 14.18
N ALA A 75 -9.59 -5.68 13.79
CA ALA A 75 -10.19 -6.69 12.93
C ALA A 75 -10.13 -8.02 13.67
N LYS A 76 -11.29 -8.66 13.90
CA LYS A 76 -11.39 -10.06 14.35
C LYS A 76 -10.53 -10.92 13.43
N GLN A 77 -9.26 -11.14 13.79
CA GLN A 77 -8.25 -11.98 13.13
C GLN A 77 -8.61 -12.38 11.69
N VAL A 78 -8.70 -11.38 10.82
CA VAL A 78 -9.06 -11.56 9.43
C VAL A 78 -7.79 -12.02 8.72
N ARG A 79 -7.85 -13.10 7.94
CA ARG A 79 -6.67 -13.57 7.21
C ARG A 79 -6.29 -12.46 6.24
N ASN A 80 -5.01 -12.18 6.11
CA ASN A 80 -4.47 -11.08 5.30
C ASN A 80 -4.91 -11.10 3.82
N TRP A 81 -5.42 -12.23 3.31
CA TRP A 81 -6.04 -12.36 1.99
C TRP A 81 -7.43 -11.72 1.86
N ASP A 82 -8.14 -11.47 2.96
CA ASP A 82 -9.48 -10.89 2.95
C ASP A 82 -9.46 -9.35 2.76
N TYR A 83 -8.27 -8.73 2.83
CA TYR A 83 -8.07 -7.29 2.55
C TYR A 83 -7.62 -7.02 1.11
N ILE A 84 -7.51 -8.05 0.27
CA ILE A 84 -7.32 -7.84 -1.16
C ILE A 84 -8.64 -7.27 -1.71
N PRO A 85 -8.65 -6.06 -2.33
CA PRO A 85 -9.85 -5.58 -3.02
C PRO A 85 -10.35 -6.66 -3.99
N GLU A 86 -11.66 -6.96 -3.97
CA GLU A 86 -12.25 -8.05 -4.79
C GLU A 86 -11.83 -7.98 -6.26
N VAL A 87 -11.54 -6.77 -6.77
CA VAL A 87 -10.93 -6.49 -8.09
C VAL A 87 -9.72 -7.38 -8.41
N TYR A 88 -8.86 -7.65 -7.43
CA TYR A 88 -7.67 -8.48 -7.65
C TYR A 88 -7.94 -9.98 -7.51
N LEU A 89 -9.03 -10.38 -6.83
CA LEU A 89 -9.46 -11.77 -6.69
C LEU A 89 -10.35 -12.21 -7.86
N ASN A 90 -11.07 -11.29 -8.48
CA ASN A 90 -11.99 -11.51 -9.60
C ASN A 90 -11.96 -10.32 -10.59
N PRO A 91 -10.97 -10.27 -11.49
CA PRO A 91 -10.83 -9.18 -12.46
C PRO A 91 -11.98 -9.12 -13.49
N GLU A 92 -12.80 -10.17 -13.61
CA GLU A 92 -13.92 -10.21 -14.55
C GLU A 92 -15.19 -9.48 -14.04
N LYS A 93 -15.23 -9.11 -12.75
CA LYS A 93 -16.41 -8.46 -12.15
C LYS A 93 -16.54 -6.97 -12.48
N GLU A 94 -15.50 -6.32 -13.02
CA GLU A 94 -15.50 -4.87 -13.34
C GLU A 94 -15.89 -4.60 -14.82
N ALA A 95 -16.06 -5.64 -15.64
CA ALA A 95 -16.42 -5.56 -17.05
C ALA A 95 -17.93 -5.75 -17.34
N ALA A 96 -18.78 -5.73 -16.31
CA ALA A 96 -20.24 -5.83 -16.39
C ALA A 96 -20.91 -4.60 -15.75
#